data_AF-A0A7X5WPY9-F1
#
_entry.id   AF-A0A7X5WPY9-F1
#
_cell.length_a   1.000
_cell.length_b   1.000
_cell.length_c   1.000
_cell.angle_alpha   90.00
_cell.angle_beta   90.00
_cell.angle_gamma   90.00
#
_symmetry.space_group_name_H-M   'P 1'
#
loop_
_entity.id
_entity.type
_entity.pdbx_description
1 polymer ?
#
loop_
_entity_poly.entity_id
_entity_poly.type
_entity_poly.pdbx_seq_one_letter_code
_entity_poly.pdbx_strand_id
1 'polypeptide(L)' 'TVDVEERMYAAGKIPGSFFRREGRATERAILTARLIDRPLRPSFADGYRCETHIIALIMSVDGENPYDVVALNGASAAL' A
#
# COMPACT_ATOMS: atom_id res chain seq x y z
N THR A 1 8.69 -5.43 -5.87
CA THR A 1 8.23 -4.03 -5.73
C THR A 1 7.07 -4.01 -4.77
N VAL A 2 6.83 -2.88 -4.09
CA VAL A 2 5.68 -2.70 -3.20
C VAL A 2 4.96 -1.43 -3.61
N ASP A 3 3.68 -1.55 -3.95
CA ASP A 3 2.82 -0.43 -4.31
C ASP A 3 1.67 -0.31 -3.29
N VAL A 4 1.37 0.91 -2.88
CA VAL A 4 0.23 1.22 -2.01
C VAL A 4 -0.75 2.07 -2.81
N GLU A 5 -1.97 1.56 -2.99
CA GLU A 5 -3.04 2.24 -3.69
C GLU A 5 -4.10 2.75 -2.71
N GLU A 6 -4.18 4.07 -2.57
CA GLU A 6 -5.25 4.73 -1.83
C GLU A 6 -6.41 5.04 -2.78
N ARG A 7 -7.59 4.50 -2.48
CA ARG A 7 -8.81 4.82 -3.21
C ARG A 7 -9.67 5.78 -2.42
N MET A 8 -10.19 6.83 -3.06
CA MET A 8 -11.01 7.83 -2.37
C MET A 8 -12.31 7.23 -1.82
N TYR A 9 -12.80 6.16 -2.45
CA TYR A 9 -13.97 5.43 -1.96
C TYR A 9 -13.73 4.81 -0.57
N ALA A 10 -12.48 4.54 -0.19
CA ALA A 10 -12.16 3.99 1.13
C ALA A 10 -12.56 4.94 2.27
N ALA A 11 -12.55 6.25 1.98
CA ALA A 11 -13.00 7.31 2.88
C ALA A 11 -14.42 7.80 2.56
N GLY A 12 -15.17 7.09 1.71
CA GLY A 12 -16.51 7.48 1.26
C GLY A 12 -16.53 8.72 0.37
N LYS A 13 -15.42 9.05 -0.30
CA LYS A 13 -15.27 10.26 -1.13
C LYS A 13 -15.16 9.92 -2.62
N ILE A 14 -15.67 10.81 -3.46
CA ILE A 14 -15.45 10.79 -4.91
C ILE A 14 -14.16 11.58 -5.20
N PRO A 15 -13.26 11.10 -6.07
CA PRO A 15 -12.05 11.84 -6.42
C PRO A 15 -12.36 13.24 -6.95
N GLY A 16 -11.75 14.27 -6.36
CA GLY A 16 -11.93 15.67 -6.73
C GLY A 16 -11.15 16.11 -7.98
N SER A 17 -10.49 15.18 -8.69
CA SER A 17 -9.77 15.49 -9.93
C SER A 17 -10.73 15.76 -11.09
N PHE A 18 -10.30 16.51 -12.12
CA PHE A 18 -11.12 16.80 -13.30
C PHE A 18 -11.67 15.53 -13.95
N PHE A 19 -10.84 14.48 -14.01
CA PHE A 19 -11.23 13.17 -14.55
C PHE A 19 -11.96 12.27 -13.55
N ARG A 20 -12.15 12.70 -12.30
CA ARG A 20 -12.73 11.92 -11.19
C ARG A 20 -12.11 10.54 -11.02
N ARG A 21 -10.78 10.46 -11.17
CA ARG A 21 -9.98 9.23 -11.02
C ARG A 21 -8.85 9.45 -10.03
N GLU A 22 -8.44 8.38 -9.36
CA GLU A 22 -7.20 8.37 -8.59
C GLU A 22 -6.01 8.59 -9.53
N GLY A 23 -5.10 9.46 -9.09
CA GLY A 23 -3.93 9.86 -9.85
C GLY A 23 -2.69 9.10 -9.42
N ARG A 24 -1.56 9.81 -9.40
CA ARG A 24 -0.30 9.28 -8.88
C ARG A 24 -0.40 8.98 -7.38
N ALA A 25 0.41 8.02 -6.92
CA ALA A 25 0.55 7.72 -5.51
C ALA A 25 0.88 9.00 -4.70
N THR A 26 0.20 9.15 -3.57
CA THR A 26 0.44 10.25 -2.64
C THR A 26 1.79 10.06 -1.93
N GLU A 27 2.34 11.12 -1.34
CA GLU A 27 3.55 10.99 -0.52
C GLU A 27 3.37 9.98 0.62
N ARG A 28 2.19 9.98 1.26
CA ARG A 28 1.83 9.00 2.30
C ARG A 28 1.84 7.57 1.78
N ALA A 29 1.25 7.32 0.61
CA ALA A 29 1.26 6.01 -0.03
C ALA A 29 2.69 5.56 -0.35
N ILE A 30 3.53 6.46 -0.89
CA ILE A 30 4.95 6.17 -1.20
C ILE A 30 5.74 5.84 0.07
N LEU A 31 5.54 6.61 1.14
CA LEU A 31 6.20 6.35 2.43
C LEU A 31 5.74 5.02 3.04
N THR A 32 4.45 4.70 2.93
CA THR A 32 3.89 3.43 3.40
C THR A 32 4.42 2.24 2.59
N ALA A 33 4.52 2.36 1.27
CA ALA A 33 5.15 1.35 0.42
C ALA A 33 6.60 1.07 0.85
N ARG A 34 7.37 2.12 1.16
CA ARG A 34 8.74 1.99 1.68
C ARG A 34 8.78 1.39 3.09
N LEU A 35 7.81 1.72 3.94
CA LEU A 35 7.67 1.15 5.28
C LEU A 35 7.44 -0.37 5.21
N ILE A 36 6.69 -0.84 4.22
CA ILE A 36 6.40 -2.27 3.98
C ILE A 36 7.59 -2.98 3.31
N ASP A 37 8.22 -2.37 2.31
CA ASP A 37 9.33 -2.98 1.56
C ASP A 37 10.55 -3.26 2.44
N ARG A 38 10.92 -2.30 3.30
CA ARG A 38 12.13 -2.39 4.15
C ARG A 38 12.21 -3.65 5.04
N PRO A 39 11.18 -3.99 5.83
CA PRO A 39 11.20 -5.19 6.67
C PRO A 39 10.99 -6.49 5.89
N LEU A 40 10.27 -6.48 4.76
CA LEU A 40 10.00 -7.70 3.98
C LEU A 40 11.19 -8.12 3.11
N ARG A 41 11.95 -7.17 2.57
CA ARG A 41 13.10 -7.42 1.69
C ARG A 41 14.16 -8.37 2.27
N PRO A 42 14.60 -8.25 3.54
CA PRO A 42 15.57 -9.20 4.12
C PRO A 42 14.96 -10.56 4.49
N SER A 43 13.62 -10.70 4.48
CA SER A 43 12.95 -11.95 4.85
C SER A 43 12.92 -12.99 3.73
N PHE A 44 13.26 -12.60 2.49
CA PHE A 44 13.41 -13.53 1.38
C PHE A 44 14.67 -14.39 1.56
N ALA A 45 14.57 -15.67 1.22
CA ALA A 45 15.70 -16.60 1.27
C ALA A 45 16.87 -16.12 0.38
N ASP A 46 18.10 -16.41 0.81
CA ASP A 46 19.27 -16.07 0.02
C ASP A 46 19.22 -16.71 -1.37
N GLY A 47 19.60 -15.95 -2.39
CA GLY A 47 19.51 -16.37 -3.80
C GLY A 47 18.11 -16.35 -4.42
N TYR A 48 17.05 -15.94 -3.70
CA TYR A 48 15.72 -15.77 -4.27
C TYR A 48 15.71 -14.63 -5.32
N ARG A 49 15.41 -14.96 -6.58
CA ARG A 49 15.41 -14.02 -7.72
C ARG A 49 14.08 -13.96 -8.47
N CYS A 50 13.04 -14.61 -7.96
CA CYS A 50 11.73 -14.52 -8.57
C CYS A 50 11.18 -13.10 -8.37
N GLU A 51 10.66 -12.51 -9.44
CA GLU A 51 10.03 -11.20 -9.36
C GLU A 51 8.80 -11.28 -8.47
N THR A 52 8.82 -10.51 -7.36
CA THR A 52 7.72 -10.44 -6.40
C THR A 52 7.16 -9.04 -6.38
N HIS A 53 5.86 -8.92 -6.59
CA HIS A 53 5.12 -7.67 -6.57
C HIS A 53 4.05 -7.75 -5.48
N ILE A 54 4.07 -6.77 -4.56
CA ILE A 54 3.06 -6.64 -3.49
C ILE A 54 2.23 -5.39 -3.74
N ILE A 55 0.91 -5.53 -3.79
CA ILE A 55 -0.04 -4.42 -3.95
C ILE A 55 -0.90 -4.33 -2.67
N ALA A 56 -0.76 -3.23 -1.94
CA ALA A 56 -1.61 -2.90 -0.81
C ALA A 56 -2.73 -1.95 -1.25
N LEU A 57 -3.91 -2.49 -1.51
CA LEU A 57 -5.09 -1.71 -1.87
C LEU A 57 -5.89 -1.33 -0.62
N ILE A 58 -5.98 -0.03 -0.34
CA ILE A 58 -6.76 0.47 0.80
C ILE A 58 -8.23 0.54 0.40
N MET A 59 -9.02 -0.38 0.92
CA MET A 59 -10.45 -0.51 0.60
C MET A 59 -11.36 0.27 1.55
N SER A 60 -10.92 0.49 2.79
CA SER A 60 -11.68 1.21 3.82
C SER A 60 -10.72 1.85 4.82
N VAL A 61 -11.08 3.03 5.33
CA VAL A 61 -10.40 3.70 6.43
C VAL A 61 -11.42 4.18 7.46
N ASP A 62 -11.08 4.06 8.74
CA ASP A 62 -11.92 4.55 9.84
C ASP A 62 -11.76 6.07 10.07
N GLY A 63 -10.66 6.66 9.57
CA GLY A 63 -10.34 8.07 9.74
C GLY A 63 -9.69 8.41 11.09
N GLU A 64 -9.51 7.43 11.96
CA GLU A 64 -8.90 7.58 13.29
C GLU A 64 -7.49 6.97 13.31
N ASN A 65 -7.34 5.78 12.70
CA ASN A 65 -6.11 5.02 12.75
C ASN A 65 -5.38 5.05 11.39
N PRO A 66 -4.05 5.19 11.39
CA PRO A 66 -3.25 4.97 10.20
C PRO A 66 -3.41 3.53 9.67
N TYR A 67 -3.63 3.40 8.36
CA TYR A 67 -3.76 2.09 7.71
C TYR A 67 -2.42 1.37 7.50
N ASP A 68 -1.30 2.04 7.76
CA ASP A 68 0.06 1.58 7.45
C ASP A 68 0.42 0.28 8.19
N VAL A 69 0.07 0.17 9.48
CA VAL A 69 0.29 -1.04 10.29
C VAL A 69 -0.56 -2.20 9.78
N VAL A 70 -1.81 -1.93 9.39
CA VAL A 70 -2.71 -2.97 8.83
C VAL A 70 -2.19 -3.43 7.47
N ALA A 71 -1.73 -2.52 6.62
CA ALA A 71 -1.16 -2.84 5.33
C ALA A 71 0.14 -3.66 5.45
N LEU A 72 1.01 -3.32 6.41
CA LEU A 72 2.22 -4.09 6.71
C LEU A 72 1.88 -5.52 7.16
N ASN A 73 0.98 -5.66 8.12
CA ASN A 73 0.56 -6.97 8.62
C ASN A 73 -0.12 -7.80 7.52
N GLY A 74 -0.94 -7.15 6.68
CA GLY A 74 -1.57 -7.78 5.52
C GLY A 74 -0.54 -8.28 4.50
N ALA A 75 0.48 -7.46 4.19
CA ALA A 75 1.56 -7.86 3.30
C ALA A 75 2.37 -9.03 3.88
N SER A 76 2.63 -9.04 5.19
CA SER A 76 3.30 -10.15 5.87
C SER A 76 2.47 -11.43 5.89
N ALA A 77 1.14 -11.34 5.99
CA ALA A 77 0.26 -12.50 6.01
C ALA A 77 0.00 -13.09 4.60
N ALA A 78 0.18 -12.29 3.55
CA ALA A 78 -0.01 -12.70 2.17
C ALA A 78 1.22 -13.41 1.57
N LEU A 79 2.41 -13.19 2.14
CA LEU A 79 3.67 -13.85 1.77
C LEU A 79 3.86 -15.16 2.55
#